data_AF-A0A498QRT3-F1
#
_entry.id   AF-A0A498QRT3-F1
#
_cell.length_a   1.000
_cell.length_b   1.000
_cell.length_c   1.000
_cell.angle_alpha   90.00
_cell.angle_beta   90.00
_cell.angle_gamma   90.00
#
_symmetry.space_group_name_H-M   'P 1'
#
loop_
_entity.id
_entity.type
_entity.pdbx_description
1 polymer ?
#
loop_
_entity_poly.entity_id
_entity_poly.type
_entity_poly.pdbx_seq_one_letter_code
_entity_poly.pdbx_strand_id
1 'polypeptide(L)'
;MAQLARAGAQLLRSRTLMRAPIWIYRARAGALFGSRILMLEHIGRKSGARRNVMLEVVDHPDPHTYLVASGFGRKAQWFRNIEANPHVRVYAGSRAPAAATARILDRPHADRALAAYRSRHPRA
;
A
#
# COMPACT_ATOMS: atom_id res chain seq x y z
N MET A 1 23.03 -25.23 9.32
CA MET A 1 21.79 -24.42 9.40
C MET A 1 21.99 -22.95 9.82
N ALA A 2 23.22 -22.45 10.06
CA ALA A 2 23.45 -21.07 10.53
C ALA A 2 23.79 -20.04 9.43
N GLN A 3 24.04 -20.47 8.19
CA GLN A 3 24.46 -19.57 7.09
C GLN A 3 23.27 -18.89 6.36
N LEU A 4 22.09 -19.50 6.35
CA LEU A 4 20.89 -18.94 5.70
C LEU A 4 20.31 -17.72 6.45
N ALA A 5 20.46 -17.66 7.78
CA ALA A 5 19.97 -16.55 8.60
C ALA A 5 20.78 -15.25 8.41
N ARG A 6 22.09 -15.35 8.13
CA ARG A 6 22.96 -14.20 7.88
C ARG A 6 22.73 -13.57 6.50
N ALA A 7 22.39 -14.37 5.48
CA ALA A 7 22.07 -13.86 4.15
C ALA A 7 20.80 -12.99 4.16
N GLY A 8 19.75 -13.39 4.89
CA GLY A 8 18.50 -12.63 4.99
C GLY A 8 18.67 -11.24 5.62
N ALA A 9 19.55 -11.12 6.63
CA ALA A 9 19.82 -9.83 7.29
C ALA A 9 20.67 -8.87 6.43
N GLN A 10 21.47 -9.39 5.50
CA GLN A 10 22.32 -8.60 4.61
C GLN A 10 21.56 -8.11 3.36
N LEU A 11 20.57 -8.88 2.89
CA LEU A 11 19.61 -8.47 1.85
C LEU A 11 18.77 -7.25 2.27
N LEU A 12 18.45 -7.11 3.57
CA LEU A 12 17.73 -5.96 4.13
C LEU A 12 18.54 -4.65 4.19
N ARG A 13 19.87 -4.69 3.96
CA ARG A 13 20.74 -3.49 3.94
C ARG A 13 20.87 -2.84 2.56
N SER A 14 20.43 -3.51 1.49
CA SER A 14 20.52 -2.95 0.14
C SER A 14 19.32 -2.05 -0.16
N ARG A 15 19.58 -0.74 -0.27
CA ARG A 15 18.60 0.28 -0.69
C ARG A 15 17.92 -0.08 -2.02
N THR A 16 18.60 -0.84 -2.87
CA THR A 16 18.12 -1.27 -4.19
C THR A 16 17.10 -2.40 -4.05
N LEU A 17 17.34 -3.35 -3.15
CA LEU A 17 16.42 -4.46 -2.88
C LEU A 17 15.17 -4.01 -2.11
N MET A 18 15.31 -3.06 -1.18
CA MET A 18 14.13 -2.42 -0.55
C MET A 18 13.28 -1.61 -1.54
N ARG A 19 13.81 -1.25 -2.71
CA ARG A 19 13.06 -0.57 -3.78
C ARG A 19 12.60 -1.53 -4.88
N ALA A 20 13.07 -2.77 -4.91
CA ALA A 20 12.69 -3.77 -5.91
C ALA A 20 11.17 -3.92 -6.08
N PRO A 21 10.36 -3.89 -5.01
CA PRO A 21 8.91 -3.95 -5.16
C PRO A 21 8.32 -2.76 -5.96
N ILE A 22 8.91 -1.56 -5.82
CA ILE A 22 8.50 -0.37 -6.59
C ILE A 22 8.79 -0.57 -8.08
N TRP A 23 9.94 -1.16 -8.42
CA TRP A 23 10.29 -1.45 -9.80
C TRP A 23 9.34 -2.47 -10.45
N ILE A 24 8.88 -3.47 -9.70
CA ILE A 24 7.92 -4.47 -10.19
C ILE A 24 6.57 -3.82 -10.56
N TYR A 25 6.04 -2.93 -9.71
CA TYR A 25 4.81 -2.20 -10.06
C TYR A 25 5.04 -1.18 -11.19
N ARG A 26 6.22 -0.54 -11.26
CA ARG A 26 6.56 0.34 -12.39
C ARG A 26 6.69 -0.43 -13.71
N ALA A 27 7.13 -1.68 -13.67
CA ALA A 27 7.21 -2.58 -14.81
C ALA A 27 5.86 -3.28 -15.13
N ARG A 28 4.76 -2.92 -14.46
CA ARG A 28 3.42 -3.53 -14.62
C ARG A 28 3.37 -5.02 -14.29
N ALA A 29 4.35 -5.54 -13.57
CA ALA A 29 4.38 -6.92 -13.08
C ALA A 29 3.67 -7.07 -11.71
N GLY A 30 2.82 -6.12 -11.32
CA GLY A 30 2.11 -6.12 -10.05
C GLY A 30 1.10 -7.26 -9.88
N ALA A 31 0.71 -7.95 -10.97
CA ALA A 31 -0.10 -9.17 -10.90
C ALA A 31 0.56 -10.29 -10.07
N LEU A 32 1.89 -10.28 -9.93
CA LEU A 32 2.63 -11.22 -9.07
C LEU A 32 2.25 -11.10 -7.59
N PHE A 33 1.75 -9.94 -7.16
CA PHE A 33 1.28 -9.69 -5.79
C PHE A 33 -0.23 -9.90 -5.63
N GLY A 34 -0.92 -10.34 -6.68
CA GLY A 34 -2.37 -10.54 -6.71
C GLY A 34 -3.18 -9.24 -6.55
N SER A 35 -4.41 -9.37 -6.08
CA SER A 35 -5.34 -8.25 -5.81
C SER A 35 -5.19 -7.66 -4.41
N ARG A 36 -4.32 -8.23 -3.57
CA ARG A 36 -4.19 -7.89 -2.15
C ARG A 36 -3.16 -6.81 -1.85
N ILE A 37 -2.33 -6.43 -2.82
CA ILE A 37 -1.34 -5.37 -2.64
C ILE A 37 -1.54 -4.33 -3.73
N LEU A 38 -1.47 -3.06 -3.35
CA LEU A 38 -1.39 -1.94 -4.27
C LEU A 38 -0.18 -1.06 -3.94
N MET A 39 0.38 -0.42 -4.96
CA MET A 39 1.34 0.65 -4.76
C MET A 39 0.63 1.99 -4.90
N LEU A 40 0.81 2.83 -3.90
CA LEU A 40 0.24 4.16 -3.82
C LEU A 40 1.35 5.20 -3.91
N GLU A 41 1.24 6.07 -4.90
CA GLU A 41 2.10 7.24 -5.01
C GLU A 41 1.40 8.44 -4.38
N HIS A 42 2.13 9.16 -3.53
CA HIS A 42 1.66 10.34 -2.82
C HIS A 42 2.73 11.43 -2.79
N ILE A 43 2.33 12.66 -2.47
CA ILE A 43 3.23 13.81 -2.35
C ILE A 43 3.64 13.99 -0.89
N GLY A 44 4.93 14.14 -0.62
CA GLY A 44 5.41 14.40 0.75
C GLY A 44 5.03 15.81 1.21
N ARG A 45 4.22 15.94 2.27
CA ARG A 45 3.67 17.23 2.73
C ARG A 45 4.71 18.31 3.07
N LYS A 46 5.91 17.90 3.50
CA LYS A 46 7.02 18.83 3.82
C LYS A 46 7.97 19.05 2.65
N SER A 47 8.15 18.04 1.80
CA SER A 47 9.21 18.03 0.79
C SER A 47 8.70 18.28 -0.63
N GLY A 48 7.40 18.20 -0.90
CA GLY A 48 6.81 18.19 -2.25
C GLY A 48 7.18 16.99 -3.12
N ALA A 49 8.20 16.20 -2.75
CA ALA A 49 8.64 15.04 -3.51
C ALA A 49 7.58 13.92 -3.60
N ARG A 50 7.47 13.31 -4.77
CA ARG A 50 6.69 12.09 -5.01
C ARG A 50 7.33 10.91 -4.28
N ARG A 51 6.51 10.15 -3.57
CA ARG A 51 6.92 8.96 -2.81
C ARG A 51 5.93 7.84 -3.05
N ASN A 52 6.42 6.61 -2.98
CA ASN A 52 5.62 5.41 -3.17
C ASN A 52 5.57 4.61 -1.89
N VAL A 53 4.41 4.03 -1.59
CA VAL A 53 4.20 3.09 -0.50
C VAL A 53 3.42 1.89 -1.01
N MET A 54 3.73 0.70 -0.48
CA MET A 54 2.95 -0.50 -0.72
C MET A 54 1.95 -0.69 0.41
N LEU A 55 0.70 -0.92 0.04
CA LEU A 55 -0.41 -1.06 0.97
C LEU A 55 -1.14 -2.35 0.69
N GLU A 56 -1.58 -2.98 1.77
CA GLU A 56 -2.48 -4.11 1.71
C GLU A 56 -3.91 -3.62 1.46
N VAL A 57 -4.56 -4.25 0.49
CA VAL A 57 -5.96 -4.04 0.15
C VAL A 57 -6.80 -4.94 1.04
N VAL A 58 -7.60 -4.29 1.89
CA VAL A 58 -8.54 -4.93 2.80
C VAL A 58 -9.81 -5.29 2.03
N ASP A 59 -10.31 -4.38 1.20
CA ASP A 59 -11.53 -4.63 0.44
C ASP A 59 -11.50 -3.91 -0.91
N HIS A 60 -12.30 -4.41 -1.84
CA HIS A 60 -12.47 -3.83 -3.16
C HIS A 60 -13.96 -3.81 -3.49
N PRO A 61 -14.73 -2.89 -2.87
CA PRO A 61 -16.19 -2.89 -3.00
C PRO A 61 -16.69 -2.55 -4.40
N ASP A 62 -15.87 -1.87 -5.20
CA ASP A 62 -16.17 -1.46 -6.58
C ASP A 62 -14.89 -1.51 -7.42
N PRO A 63 -14.93 -1.79 -8.74
CA PRO A 63 -13.75 -1.83 -9.62
C PRO A 63 -12.80 -0.62 -9.55
N HIS A 64 -13.30 0.52 -9.09
CA HIS A 64 -12.55 1.78 -8.96
C HIS A 64 -12.24 2.17 -7.51
N THR A 65 -12.71 1.41 -6.53
CA THR A 65 -12.56 1.74 -5.10
C THR A 65 -11.74 0.70 -4.38
N TYR A 66 -10.62 1.12 -3.77
CA TYR A 66 -9.79 0.26 -2.95
C TYR A 66 -9.86 0.71 -1.50
N LEU A 67 -10.11 -0.23 -0.60
CA LEU A 67 -9.98 -0.03 0.82
C LEU A 67 -8.62 -0.56 1.26
N VAL A 68 -7.84 0.30 1.91
CA VAL A 68 -6.50 -0.04 2.42
C VAL A 68 -6.41 0.20 3.91
N ALA A 69 -5.69 -0.67 4.62
CA ALA A 69 -5.42 -0.50 6.04
C ALA A 69 -4.07 0.21 6.25
N SER A 70 -4.03 1.10 7.25
CA SER A 70 -2.76 1.59 7.79
C SER A 70 -2.38 0.79 9.03
N GLY A 71 -1.41 -0.13 8.89
CA GLY A 71 -0.90 -0.92 10.02
C GLY A 71 -0.33 -0.08 11.17
N PHE A 72 0.10 1.15 10.90
CA PHE A 72 0.57 2.11 11.93
C PHE A 72 -0.43 3.25 12.19
N GLY A 73 -1.66 3.14 11.69
CA GLY A 73 -2.67 4.18 11.77
C GLY A 73 -2.17 5.55 11.25
N ARG A 74 -2.58 6.62 11.94
CA ARG A 74 -2.18 8.02 11.61
C ARG A 74 -0.70 8.31 11.87
N LYS A 75 0.07 7.39 12.48
CA LYS A 75 1.52 7.59 12.68
C LYS A 75 2.30 7.38 11.37
N ALA A 76 1.75 6.60 10.44
CA ALA A 76 2.37 6.36 9.14
C ALA A 76 2.60 7.66 8.37
N GLN A 77 3.80 7.83 7.82
CA GLN A 77 4.14 9.07 7.10
C GLN A 77 3.34 9.22 5.82
N TRP A 78 3.10 8.13 5.10
CA TRP A 78 2.26 8.13 3.90
C TRP A 78 0.82 8.59 4.23
N PHE A 79 0.26 8.12 5.36
CA PHE A 79 -1.08 8.49 5.79
C PHE A 79 -1.17 10.00 6.05
N ARG A 80 -0.24 10.55 6.83
CA ARG A 80 -0.17 12.00 7.11
C ARG A 80 0.07 12.84 5.87
N ASN A 81 0.76 12.30 4.87
CA ASN A 81 0.99 12.98 3.61
C ASN A 81 -0.28 13.05 2.76
N ILE A 82 -1.06 11.97 2.75
CA ILE A 82 -2.34 11.90 2.04
C ILE A 82 -3.41 12.74 2.73
N GLU A 83 -3.41 12.75 4.06
CA GLU A 83 -4.27 13.64 4.86
C GLU A 83 -4.04 15.12 4.51
N ALA A 84 -2.79 15.49 4.18
CA ALA A 84 -2.45 16.84 3.73
C ALA A 84 -2.70 17.06 2.23
N ASN A 85 -2.55 16.04 1.39
CA ASN A 85 -2.86 16.10 -0.04
C ASN A 85 -3.51 14.79 -0.51
N PRO A 86 -4.83 14.77 -0.76
CA PRO A 86 -5.56 13.55 -1.09
C PRO A 86 -5.33 13.08 -2.53
N HIS A 87 -4.70 13.87 -3.38
CA HIS A 87 -4.43 13.50 -4.77
C HIS A 87 -3.28 12.49 -4.84
N VAL A 88 -3.62 11.29 -5.29
CA VAL A 88 -2.71 10.14 -5.31
C VAL A 88 -2.75 9.46 -6.68
N ARG A 89 -1.79 8.56 -6.91
CA ARG A 89 -1.79 7.68 -8.07
C ARG A 89 -1.70 6.23 -7.62
N VAL A 90 -2.62 5.42 -8.10
CA VAL A 90 -2.78 4.01 -7.70
C VAL A 90 -2.23 3.11 -8.79
N TYR A 91 -1.46 2.12 -8.35
CA TYR A 91 -0.93 1.05 -9.17
C TYR A 91 -1.48 -0.26 -8.61
N ALA A 92 -2.35 -0.93 -9.36
CA ALA A 92 -3.00 -2.17 -8.97
C ALA A 92 -2.85 -3.22 -10.08
N GLY A 93 -2.34 -4.41 -9.73
CA GLY A 93 -2.06 -5.49 -10.68
C GLY A 93 -1.15 -5.04 -11.83
N SER A 94 -1.55 -5.38 -13.06
CA SER A 94 -0.84 -5.01 -14.30
C SER A 94 -1.47 -3.84 -15.06
N ARG A 95 -2.38 -3.09 -14.42
CA ARG A 95 -3.07 -1.94 -15.03
C ARG A 95 -2.15 -0.72 -15.12
N ALA A 96 -2.53 0.22 -15.99
CA ALA A 96 -1.85 1.50 -16.04
C ALA A 96 -2.07 2.28 -14.73
N PRO A 97 -1.10 3.10 -14.29
CA PRO A 97 -1.27 3.91 -13.09
C PRO A 97 -2.43 4.90 -13.27
N ALA A 98 -3.37 4.93 -12.32
CA ALA A 98 -4.54 5.79 -12.39
C ALA A 98 -4.49 6.89 -11.33
N ALA A 99 -4.90 8.10 -11.70
CA ALA A 99 -5.11 9.16 -10.71
C ALA A 99 -6.32 8.80 -9.84
N ALA A 100 -6.23 9.06 -8.55
CA ALA A 100 -7.30 8.80 -7.59
C ALA A 100 -7.27 9.84 -6.46
N THR A 101 -8.38 9.92 -5.73
CA THR A 101 -8.52 10.78 -4.56
C THR A 101 -8.69 9.90 -3.33
N ALA A 102 -7.78 10.04 -2.37
CA ALA A 102 -7.87 9.29 -1.13
C ALA A 102 -8.85 9.96 -0.17
N ARG A 103 -9.75 9.16 0.40
CA ARG A 103 -10.69 9.58 1.44
C ARG A 103 -10.38 8.83 2.72
N ILE A 104 -10.16 9.58 3.80
CA ILE A 104 -9.98 8.99 5.12
C ILE A 104 -11.35 8.59 5.65
N LEU A 105 -11.51 7.32 5.98
CA LEU A 105 -12.70 6.83 6.67
C LEU A 105 -12.63 7.25 8.13
N ASP A 106 -13.75 7.73 8.67
CA ASP A 106 -13.89 7.90 10.11
C ASP A 106 -13.80 6.54 10.83
N ARG A 107 -13.57 6.57 12.15
CA ARG A 107 -13.45 5.34 12.95
C ARG A 107 -14.66 4.41 12.82
N PRO A 108 -15.92 4.89 12.91
CA PRO A 108 -17.09 4.03 12.77
C PRO A 108 -17.19 3.32 11.40
N HIS A 109 -16.83 4.01 10.31
CA HIS A 109 -16.82 3.39 8.98
C HIS A 109 -15.61 2.45 8.80
N ALA A 110 -14.45 2.79 9.39
CA ALA A 110 -13.29 1.90 9.37
C ALA A 110 -13.55 0.60 10.15
N ASP A 111 -14.17 0.68 11.32
CA ASP A 111 -14.51 -0.47 12.16
C ASP A 111 -15.53 -1.38 11.47
N ARG A 112 -16.55 -0.81 10.82
CA ARG A 112 -17.52 -1.57 10.01
C ARG A 112 -16.87 -2.24 8.80
N ALA A 113 -15.97 -1.54 8.11
CA ALA A 113 -15.28 -2.10 6.96
C ALA A 113 -14.30 -3.22 7.38
N LEU A 114 -13.63 -3.06 8.52
CA LEU A 114 -12.75 -4.08 9.09
C LEU A 114 -13.53 -5.29 9.62
N ALA A 115 -14.70 -5.06 10.22
CA ALA A 115 -15.61 -6.14 10.65
C ALA A 115 -16.13 -6.93 9.45
N ALA A 116 -16.55 -6.25 8.37
CA ALA A 116 -16.97 -6.87 7.12
C ALA A 116 -15.83 -7.65 6.45
N TYR A 117 -14.59 -7.15 6.56
CA TYR A 117 -13.41 -7.88 6.11
C TYR A 117 -13.21 -9.18 6.89
N ARG A 118 -13.21 -9.10 8.23
CA ARG A 118 -13.04 -10.26 9.12
C ARG A 118 -14.12 -11.32 8.91
N SER A 119 -15.37 -10.90 8.66
CA SER A 119 -16.47 -11.84 8.39
C SER A 119 -16.34 -12.52 7.02
N ARG A 120 -15.82 -11.83 6.00
CA ARG A 120 -15.58 -12.40 4.66
C ARG A 120 -14.30 -13.22 4.56
N HIS A 121 -13.33 -12.95 5.44
CA HIS A 121 -12.04 -13.63 5.48
C HIS A 121 -11.73 -14.15 6.89
N PRO A 122 -12.48 -15.16 7.40
CA PRO A 122 -12.38 -15.64 8.78
C PRO A 122 -11.04 -16.34 9.13
N ARG A 123 -10.13 -16.49 8.16
CA ARG A 123 -8.80 -17.12 8.33
C ARG A 123 -7.62 -16.15 8.07
N ALA A 124 -7.87 -14.85 7.95
CA ALA A 124 -6.83 -13.84 7.77
C ALA A 124 -6.24 -13.36 9.09
#